data_AF-A0A849QE43-F1
#
_entry.id   AF-A0A849QE43-F1
#
_cell.length_a   1.000
_cell.length_b   1.000
_cell.length_c   1.000
_cell.angle_alpha   90.00
_cell.angle_beta   90.00
_cell.angle_gamma   90.00
#
_symmetry.space_group_name_H-M   'P 1'
#
loop_
_entity.id
_entity.type
_entity.pdbx_description
1 polymer ?
#
loop_
_entity_poly.entity_id
_entity_poly.type
_entity_poly.pdbx_seq_one_letter_code
_entity_poly.pdbx_strand_id
1 'polypeptide(L)'
;MSSKRTLKEVYYTTRDSETKSDAKELVVATISLQKTLEDLLNMKRKVQVARKVLEDRKAVLSLSKWTKGLTRRVDSYTKKKGKFKQDHLHKYQDSLLEYIEKISEELAKWVIDIETLSEIPRPPKK
;
A
#
# COMPACT_ATOMS: atom_id res chain seq x y z
N MET A 1 -2.66 -5.70 9.81
CA MET A 1 -3.35 -5.81 8.50
C MET A 1 -4.86 -5.97 8.67
N SER A 2 -5.58 -4.99 9.23
CA SER A 2 -7.06 -5.02 9.27
C SER A 2 -7.65 -4.63 7.90
N SER A 3 -7.09 -3.62 7.23
CA SER A 3 -7.58 -3.11 5.94
C SER A 3 -7.73 -4.19 4.85
N LYS A 4 -6.71 -5.05 4.65
CA LYS A 4 -6.81 -6.19 3.71
C LYS A 4 -7.94 -7.15 4.08
N ARG A 5 -8.06 -7.49 5.37
CA ARG A 5 -9.10 -8.40 5.86
C ARG A 5 -10.48 -7.80 5.63
N THR A 6 -10.66 -6.52 5.96
CA THR A 6 -11.90 -5.78 5.74
C THR A 6 -12.29 -5.73 4.26
N LEU A 7 -11.35 -5.47 3.35
CA LEU A 7 -11.62 -5.48 1.90
C LEU A 7 -11.99 -6.88 1.39
N LYS A 8 -11.33 -7.94 1.90
CA LYS A 8 -11.72 -9.33 1.59
C LYS A 8 -13.12 -9.64 2.09
N GLU A 9 -13.47 -9.25 3.30
CA GLU A 9 -14.82 -9.41 3.85
C GLU A 9 -15.85 -8.72 2.96
N VAL A 10 -15.57 -7.51 2.47
CA VAL A 10 -16.43 -6.84 1.49
C VAL A 10 -16.58 -7.67 0.21
N TYR A 11 -15.48 -8.13 -0.38
CA TYR A 11 -15.48 -8.94 -1.60
C TYR A 11 -16.30 -10.23 -1.48
N TYR A 12 -16.13 -10.95 -0.36
CA TYR A 12 -16.83 -12.23 -0.14
C TYR A 12 -18.30 -12.08 0.27
N THR A 13 -18.70 -10.93 0.82
CA THR A 13 -20.08 -10.70 1.30
C THR A 13 -20.95 -9.94 0.29
N THR A 14 -20.36 -9.24 -0.68
CA THR A 14 -21.12 -8.54 -1.72
C THR A 14 -21.73 -9.53 -2.71
N ARG A 15 -23.02 -9.34 -3.02
CA ARG A 15 -23.74 -10.09 -4.07
C ARG A 15 -23.82 -9.34 -5.41
N ASP A 16 -23.78 -8.01 -5.37
CA ASP A 16 -23.75 -7.15 -6.55
C ASP A 16 -22.44 -7.35 -7.34
N SER A 17 -22.53 -7.60 -8.65
CA SER A 17 -21.38 -7.96 -9.48
C SER A 17 -20.38 -6.83 -9.65
N GLU A 18 -20.86 -5.60 -9.80
CA GLU A 18 -20.02 -4.42 -9.99
C GLU A 18 -19.28 -4.06 -8.71
N THR A 19 -20.01 -3.95 -7.59
CA THR A 19 -19.41 -3.72 -6.27
C THR A 19 -18.41 -4.81 -5.89
N LYS A 20 -18.65 -6.05 -6.35
CA LYS A 20 -17.73 -7.17 -6.12
C LYS A 20 -16.47 -7.06 -6.98
N SER A 21 -16.58 -6.55 -8.21
CA SER A 21 -15.43 -6.25 -9.08
C SER A 21 -14.55 -5.18 -8.44
N ASP A 22 -15.14 -4.06 -8.03
CA ASP A 22 -14.47 -2.95 -7.33
C ASP A 22 -13.72 -3.44 -6.08
N ALA A 23 -14.41 -4.25 -5.27
CA ALA A 23 -13.80 -4.83 -4.07
C ALA A 23 -12.65 -5.79 -4.40
N LYS A 24 -12.75 -6.56 -5.48
CA LYS A 24 -11.67 -7.46 -5.95
C LYS A 24 -10.44 -6.66 -6.33
N GLU A 25 -10.62 -5.58 -7.09
CA GLU A 25 -9.52 -4.70 -7.51
C GLU A 25 -8.81 -4.10 -6.30
N LEU A 26 -9.55 -3.56 -5.33
CA LEU A 26 -9.00 -3.04 -4.08
C LEU A 26 -8.22 -4.11 -3.29
N VAL A 27 -8.71 -5.35 -3.26
CA VAL A 27 -8.01 -6.47 -2.61
C VAL A 27 -6.71 -6.78 -3.33
N VAL A 28 -6.71 -6.84 -4.67
CA VAL A 28 -5.51 -7.12 -5.48
C VAL A 28 -4.47 -6.03 -5.29
N ALA A 29 -4.87 -4.76 -5.39
CA ALA A 29 -3.98 -3.62 -5.17
C ALA A 29 -3.36 -3.64 -3.77
N THR A 30 -4.16 -3.93 -2.74
CA THR A 30 -3.67 -4.05 -1.35
C THR A 30 -2.72 -5.23 -1.16
N ILE A 31 -2.94 -6.36 -1.85
CA ILE A 31 -2.03 -7.51 -1.82
C ILE A 31 -0.70 -7.16 -2.50
N SER A 32 -0.74 -6.47 -3.64
CA SER A 32 0.45 -6.01 -4.36
C SER A 32 1.30 -5.10 -3.46
N LEU A 33 0.66 -4.08 -2.86
CA LEU A 33 1.30 -3.17 -1.92
C LEU A 33 1.96 -3.92 -0.74
N GLN A 34 1.29 -4.95 -0.20
CA GLN A 34 1.85 -5.77 0.87
C GLN A 34 3.14 -6.49 0.42
N LYS A 35 3.16 -7.05 -0.79
CA LYS A 35 4.36 -7.72 -1.31
C LYS A 35 5.53 -6.76 -1.42
N THR A 36 5.32 -5.56 -1.99
CA THR A 36 6.37 -4.54 -2.09
C THR A 36 6.91 -4.14 -0.71
N LEU A 37 6.05 -4.04 0.31
CA LEU A 37 6.49 -3.78 1.68
C LEU A 37 7.30 -4.94 2.27
N GLU A 38 6.89 -6.18 2.00
CA GLU A 38 7.64 -7.37 2.43
C GLU A 38 9.03 -7.41 1.80
N ASP A 39 9.15 -7.05 0.52
CA ASP A 39 10.42 -6.95 -0.20
C ASP A 39 11.33 -5.88 0.42
N LEU A 40 10.81 -4.67 0.70
CA LEU A 40 11.55 -3.62 1.39
C LEU A 40 12.01 -4.03 2.79
N LEU A 41 11.16 -4.74 3.56
CA LEU A 41 11.54 -5.26 4.86
C LEU A 41 12.62 -6.34 4.77
N ASN A 42 12.57 -7.17 3.73
CA ASN A 42 13.61 -8.15 3.45
C ASN A 42 14.93 -7.45 3.07
N MET A 43 14.89 -6.41 2.23
CA MET A 43 16.06 -5.58 1.91
C MET A 43 16.63 -4.91 3.15
N LYS A 44 15.79 -4.37 4.05
CA LYS A 44 16.20 -3.79 5.33
C LYS A 44 17.08 -4.74 6.15
N ARG A 45 16.76 -6.03 6.14
CA ARG A 45 17.50 -7.07 6.90
C ARG A 45 18.83 -7.43 6.25
N LYS A 46 18.91 -7.37 4.92
CA LYS A 46 20.08 -7.83 4.14
C LYS A 46 21.07 -6.71 3.83
N VAL A 47 20.60 -5.47 3.67
CA VAL A 47 21.35 -4.35 3.11
C VAL A 47 21.40 -3.19 4.10
N GLN A 48 22.61 -2.77 4.47
CA GLN A 48 22.82 -1.66 5.41
C GLN A 48 22.29 -0.33 4.89
N VAL A 49 22.37 -0.09 3.59
CA VAL A 49 21.81 1.11 2.93
C VAL A 49 20.28 1.12 3.04
N ALA A 50 19.62 0.00 2.74
CA ALA A 50 18.18 -0.14 2.92
C ALA A 50 17.74 0.18 4.35
N ARG A 51 18.52 -0.27 5.35
CA ARG A 51 18.27 0.08 6.75
C ARG A 51 18.32 1.58 7.00
N LYS A 52 19.33 2.28 6.49
CA LYS A 52 19.45 3.74 6.63
C LYS A 52 18.30 4.48 5.94
N VAL A 53 17.97 4.09 4.71
CA VAL A 53 16.87 4.71 3.93
C VAL A 53 15.53 4.53 4.65
N LEU A 54 15.23 3.33 5.16
CA LEU A 54 13.96 3.04 5.82
C LEU A 54 13.88 3.53 7.28
N GLU A 55 15.01 3.84 7.91
CA GLU A 55 15.07 4.49 9.23
C GLU A 55 15.13 6.01 9.14
N ASP A 56 15.22 6.57 7.92
CA ASP A 56 15.16 8.01 7.70
C ASP A 56 13.82 8.59 8.20
N ARG A 57 13.89 9.77 8.82
CA ARG A 57 12.73 10.43 9.43
C ARG A 57 11.61 10.67 8.42
N LYS A 58 11.94 10.99 7.16
CA LYS A 58 10.96 11.19 6.08
C LYS A 58 10.27 9.87 5.74
N ALA A 59 11.01 8.77 5.65
CA ALA A 59 10.44 7.44 5.38
C ALA A 59 9.48 7.00 6.49
N VAL A 60 9.87 7.17 7.76
CA VAL A 60 9.01 6.86 8.91
C VAL A 60 7.73 7.69 8.91
N LEU A 61 7.83 9.00 8.64
CA LEU A 61 6.67 9.89 8.57
C LEU A 61 5.72 9.51 7.42
N SER A 62 6.27 9.20 6.24
CA SER A 62 5.50 8.72 5.09
C SER A 62 4.75 7.44 5.41
N LEU A 63 5.42 6.42 5.96
CA LEU A 63 4.80 5.15 6.36
C LEU A 63 3.67 5.35 7.37
N SER A 64 3.87 6.22 8.38
CA SER A 64 2.84 6.54 9.37
C SER A 64 1.62 7.22 8.73
N LYS A 65 1.85 8.19 7.84
CA LYS A 65 0.80 8.90 7.10
C LYS A 65 0.02 7.95 6.19
N TRP A 66 0.72 7.09 5.45
CA TRP A 66 0.12 6.11 4.55
C TRP A 66 -0.74 5.10 5.29
N THR A 67 -0.24 4.58 6.42
CA THR A 67 -0.99 3.63 7.25
C THR A 67 -2.30 4.25 7.75
N LYS A 68 -2.23 5.44 8.35
CA LYS A 68 -3.42 6.16 8.86
C LYS A 68 -4.40 6.49 7.73
N GLY A 69 -3.90 6.97 6.59
CA GLY A 69 -4.71 7.31 5.44
C GLY A 69 -5.42 6.10 4.83
N LEU A 70 -4.72 4.97 4.69
CA LEU A 70 -5.27 3.73 4.16
C LEU A 70 -6.39 3.20 5.05
N THR A 71 -6.16 3.11 6.36
CA THR A 71 -7.19 2.67 7.32
C THR A 71 -8.44 3.54 7.23
N ARG A 72 -8.27 4.87 7.28
CA ARG A 72 -9.40 5.81 7.21
C ARG A 72 -10.20 5.67 5.92
N ARG A 73 -9.54 5.45 4.77
CA ARG A 73 -10.21 5.30 3.47
C ARG A 73 -10.96 3.98 3.34
N VAL A 74 -10.38 2.88 3.82
CA VAL A 74 -11.05 1.58 3.86
C VAL A 74 -12.27 1.61 4.79
N ASP A 75 -12.14 2.24 5.96
CA ASP A 75 -13.28 2.43 6.88
C ASP A 75 -14.38 3.29 6.27
N SER A 76 -14.00 4.31 5.49
CA SER A 76 -14.97 5.14 4.75
C SER A 76 -15.69 4.32 3.69
N TYR A 77 -14.96 3.62 2.83
CA TYR A 77 -15.52 2.77 1.77
C TYR A 77 -16.50 1.73 2.33
N THR A 78 -16.11 1.03 3.40
CA THR A 78 -16.95 0.01 4.03
C THR A 78 -18.22 0.57 4.68
N LYS A 79 -18.13 1.72 5.37
CA LYS A 79 -19.31 2.42 5.91
C LYS A 79 -20.25 2.91 4.81
N LYS A 80 -19.71 3.25 3.65
CA LYS A 80 -20.45 3.80 2.51
C LYS A 80 -21.11 2.72 1.64
N LYS A 81 -20.52 1.51 1.55
CA LYS A 81 -21.08 0.35 0.85
C LYS A 81 -22.54 0.08 1.19
N GLY A 82 -22.90 0.12 2.48
CA GLY A 82 -24.27 -0.16 2.93
C GLY A 82 -25.25 1.01 2.77
N LYS A 83 -24.82 2.16 2.24
CA LYS A 83 -25.61 3.40 2.25
C LYS A 83 -25.79 4.04 0.87
N PHE A 84 -24.89 3.75 -0.07
CA PHE A 84 -24.89 4.39 -1.39
C PHE A 84 -25.18 3.40 -2.51
N LYS A 85 -25.73 3.93 -3.61
CA LYS A 85 -25.80 3.24 -4.90
C LYS A 85 -24.40 3.07 -5.50
N GLN A 86 -24.27 2.10 -6.41
CA GLN A 86 -22.97 1.69 -6.94
C GLN A 86 -22.20 2.83 -7.61
N ASP A 87 -22.83 3.67 -8.44
CA ASP A 87 -22.16 4.83 -9.08
C ASP A 87 -21.49 5.79 -8.08
N HIS A 88 -22.09 5.96 -6.91
CA HIS A 88 -21.52 6.78 -5.85
C HIS A 88 -20.47 6.04 -5.05
N LEU A 89 -20.62 4.72 -4.87
CA LEU A 89 -19.65 3.87 -4.19
C LEU A 89 -18.35 3.75 -4.98
N HIS A 90 -18.44 3.66 -6.31
CA HIS A 90 -17.32 3.60 -7.24
C HIS A 90 -16.36 4.78 -7.04
N LYS A 91 -16.87 6.00 -6.90
CA LYS A 91 -16.04 7.19 -6.61
C LYS A 91 -15.19 7.07 -5.33
N TYR A 92 -15.68 6.35 -4.32
CA TYR A 92 -14.90 6.08 -3.10
C TYR A 92 -13.89 4.96 -3.32
N GLN A 93 -14.21 3.99 -4.17
CA GLN A 93 -13.27 2.96 -4.59
C GLN A 93 -12.15 3.58 -5.42
N ASP A 94 -12.43 4.37 -6.45
CA ASP A 94 -11.43 5.09 -7.26
C ASP A 94 -10.46 5.87 -6.39
N SER A 95 -10.98 6.68 -5.46
CA SER A 95 -10.14 7.48 -4.56
C SER A 95 -9.28 6.63 -3.63
N LEU A 96 -9.74 5.44 -3.24
CA LEU A 96 -8.97 4.50 -2.44
C LEU A 96 -7.92 3.77 -3.30
N LEU A 97 -8.27 3.40 -4.53
CA LEU A 97 -7.38 2.74 -5.48
C LEU A 97 -6.21 3.67 -5.83
N GLU A 98 -6.51 4.90 -6.24
CA GLU A 98 -5.52 5.93 -6.54
C GLU A 98 -4.57 6.17 -5.35
N TYR A 99 -5.10 6.10 -4.12
CA TYR A 99 -4.28 6.22 -2.92
C TYR A 99 -3.33 5.04 -2.73
N ILE A 100 -3.78 3.81 -3.00
CA ILE A 100 -2.97 2.60 -2.93
C ILE A 100 -1.89 2.60 -4.03
N GLU A 101 -2.25 3.00 -5.25
CA GLU A 101 -1.33 3.11 -6.38
C GLU A 101 -0.22 4.10 -6.11
N LYS A 102 -0.56 5.31 -5.63
CA LYS A 102 0.45 6.31 -5.22
C LYS A 102 1.43 5.80 -4.18
N ILE A 103 0.96 5.04 -3.20
CA ILE A 103 1.87 4.42 -2.22
C ILE A 103 2.75 3.38 -2.91
N SER A 104 2.18 2.55 -3.79
CA SER A 104 2.90 1.49 -4.49
C SER A 104 4.01 2.05 -5.38
N GLU A 105 3.73 3.14 -6.11
CA GLU A 105 4.72 3.87 -6.91
C GLU A 105 5.87 4.41 -6.05
N GLU A 106 5.55 5.04 -4.92
CA GLU A 106 6.57 5.60 -4.02
C GLU A 106 7.45 4.51 -3.40
N LEU A 107 6.87 3.38 -2.99
CA LEU A 107 7.64 2.25 -2.48
C LEU A 107 8.51 1.62 -3.57
N ALA A 108 8.03 1.52 -4.81
CA ALA A 108 8.83 1.04 -5.93
C ALA A 108 10.04 1.94 -6.20
N LYS A 109 9.89 3.27 -6.09
CA LYS A 109 11.02 4.21 -6.16
C LYS A 109 12.04 3.93 -5.05
N TRP A 110 11.59 3.69 -3.83
CA TRP A 110 12.50 3.35 -2.73
C TRP A 110 13.28 2.05 -2.99
N VAL A 111 12.64 1.05 -3.62
CA VAL A 111 13.34 -0.18 -4.02
C VAL A 111 14.46 0.15 -5.01
N ILE A 112 14.15 0.88 -6.08
CA ILE A 112 15.13 1.27 -7.11
C ILE A 112 16.28 2.10 -6.51
N ASP A 113 15.97 3.06 -5.63
CA ASP A 113 16.97 3.89 -4.95
C ASP A 113 17.90 3.03 -4.09
N ILE A 114 17.34 2.07 -3.34
CA ILE A 114 18.11 1.16 -2.49
C ILE A 114 19.03 0.27 -3.34
N GLU A 115 18.53 -0.28 -4.44
CA GLU A 115 19.32 -1.10 -5.37
C GLU A 115 20.48 -0.29 -5.96
N THR A 116 20.18 0.88 -6.51
CA THR A 116 21.16 1.80 -7.09
C THR A 116 22.25 2.17 -6.10
N LEU A 117 21.88 2.53 -4.86
CA LEU A 117 22.83 2.90 -3.82
C LEU A 117 23.64 1.71 -3.29
N SER A 118 23.15 0.48 -3.47
CA SER A 118 23.85 -0.73 -3.04
C SER A 118 24.95 -1.15 -4.03
N GLU A 119 24.82 -0.77 -5.30
CA GLU A 119 25.80 -1.04 -6.35
C GLU A 119 27.01 -0.10 -6.29
N ILE A 120 26.91 1.03 -5.58
CA ILE A 120 28.01 1.98 -5.44
C ILE A 120 29.17 1.33 -4.67
N PRO A 121 30.38 1.22 -5.25
CA PRO A 121 31.51 0.61 -4.58
C PRO A 121 31.87 1.39 -3.32
N ARG A 122 31.99 0.68 -2.20
CA ARG A 122 32.37 1.30 -0.93
C ARG A 122 33.84 1.72 -0.99
N PRO A 123 34.20 2.93 -0.54
CA PRO A 123 35.59 3.32 -0.43
C PRO A 123 36.33 2.32 0.48
N PRO A 124 37.59 1.95 0.15
CA PRO A 124 38.34 0.99 0.94
C PRO A 124 38.47 1.49 2.38
N LYS A 125 38.21 0.60 3.34
CA LYS A 125 38.43 0.91 4.76
C LYS A 125 39.94 1.01 4.98
N LYS A 126 40.40 2.18 5.41
CA LYS A 126 41.76 2.37 5.94
C LYS A 126 41.92 1.66 7.27
#